data_AF-A0AAN9EA82-F1
#
_entry.id   AF-A0AAN9EA82-F1
#
_cell.length_a   1.000
_cell.length_b   1.000
_cell.length_c   1.000
_cell.angle_alpha   90.00
_cell.angle_beta   90.00
_cell.angle_gamma   90.00
#
_symmetry.space_group_name_H-M   'P 1'
#
loop_
_entity.id
_entity.type
_entity.pdbx_description
1 polymer ?
#
loop_
_entity_poly.entity_id
_entity_poly.type
_entity_poly.pdbx_seq_one_letter_code
_entity_poly.pdbx_strand_id
1 'polypeptide(L)'
;MSSICSNEHIDLILFYTTPQDMESIVETMMQQLLSKEILHEPMKEIGERYPKWLEEHKNSLSKEEYERYSHQYELIRNLNEVYENDSQNFNKIIDLMHKMQECGQPPNDFVQELAPDFHDYLFIINTISKLMR
;
A
#
# COMPACT_ATOMS: atom_id res chain seq x y z
N MET A 1 36.24 24.86 -27.00
CA MET A 1 36.78 24.17 -25.81
C MET A 1 35.62 23.77 -24.95
N SER A 2 35.55 22.46 -24.69
CA SER A 2 34.43 21.69 -24.17
C SER A 2 34.11 21.97 -22.70
N SER A 3 32.85 21.80 -22.33
CA SER A 3 32.46 21.12 -21.10
C SER A 3 31.00 20.69 -21.20
N ILE A 4 30.79 19.60 -21.94
CA ILE A 4 29.72 18.67 -21.61
C ILE A 4 30.27 17.95 -20.38
N CYS A 5 29.81 18.34 -19.19
CA CYS A 5 30.16 17.59 -17.98
C CYS A 5 29.44 16.25 -18.12
N SER A 6 30.22 15.20 -18.37
CA SER A 6 29.75 13.86 -18.66
C SER A 6 28.78 13.35 -17.58
N ASN A 7 27.61 12.88 -18.00
CA ASN A 7 26.71 12.05 -17.20
C ASN A 7 27.26 10.62 -16.97
N GLU A 8 28.57 10.40 -17.16
CA GLU A 8 29.24 9.11 -17.04
C GLU A 8 29.03 8.46 -15.66
N HIS A 9 28.80 9.25 -14.61
CA HIS A 9 28.62 8.71 -13.27
C HIS A 9 27.25 8.07 -13.03
N ILE A 10 26.20 8.56 -13.70
CA ILE A 10 24.85 7.97 -13.63
C ILE A 10 24.77 6.73 -14.54
N ASP A 11 25.40 6.79 -15.71
CA ASP A 11 25.50 5.65 -16.62
C ASP A 11 26.29 4.48 -16.01
N LEU A 12 27.31 4.76 -15.19
CA LEU A 12 28.05 3.72 -14.45
C LEU A 12 27.16 3.02 -13.42
N ILE A 13 26.33 3.74 -12.67
CA ILE A 13 25.41 3.12 -11.70
C ILE A 13 24.40 2.21 -12.42
N LEU A 14 23.85 2.66 -13.55
CA LEU A 14 22.91 1.84 -14.35
C LEU A 14 23.58 0.63 -15.04
N PHE A 15 24.89 0.68 -15.29
CA PHE A 15 25.65 -0.43 -15.89
C PHE A 15 26.11 -1.49 -14.88
N TYR A 16 26.36 -1.08 -13.63
CA TYR A 16 26.83 -1.98 -12.55
C TYR A 16 25.71 -2.48 -11.63
N THR A 17 24.55 -1.83 -11.59
CA THR A 17 23.42 -2.33 -10.79
C THR A 17 22.76 -3.46 -11.56
N THR A 18 22.90 -4.69 -11.08
CA THR A 18 22.27 -5.84 -11.73
C THR A 18 20.76 -5.84 -11.46
N PRO A 19 19.94 -6.49 -12.30
CA PRO A 19 18.50 -6.66 -12.03
C PRO A 19 18.22 -7.25 -10.64
N GLN A 20 19.10 -8.13 -10.17
CA GLN A 20 19.03 -8.75 -8.85
C GLN A 20 19.30 -7.74 -7.71
N ASP A 21 20.20 -6.77 -7.92
CA ASP A 21 20.41 -5.68 -6.96
C ASP A 21 19.19 -4.75 -6.89
N MET A 22 18.49 -4.54 -8.02
CA MET A 22 17.25 -3.77 -8.04
C MET A 22 16.10 -4.47 -7.31
N GLU A 23 15.96 -5.79 -7.48
CA GLU A 23 14.97 -6.60 -6.73
C GLU A 23 15.19 -6.48 -5.22
N SER A 24 16.45 -6.54 -4.76
CA SER A 24 16.79 -6.40 -3.33
C SER A 24 16.49 -5.01 -2.77
N ILE A 25 16.71 -3.95 -3.56
CA ILE A 25 16.36 -2.58 -3.15
C ILE A 25 14.84 -2.42 -3.03
N VAL A 26 14.08 -2.93 -4.01
CA VAL A 26 12.61 -2.89 -3.98
C VAL A 26 12.06 -3.66 -2.77
N GLU A 27 12.60 -4.84 -2.49
CA GLU A 27 12.22 -5.65 -1.32
C GLU A 27 12.49 -4.89 -0.01
N THR A 28 13.67 -4.26 0.12
CA THR A 28 14.02 -3.48 1.30
C THR A 28 13.10 -2.26 1.49
N MET A 29 12.80 -1.54 0.40
CA MET A 29 11.88 -0.40 0.44
C MET A 29 10.46 -0.83 0.81
N MET A 30 9.99 -1.96 0.26
CA MET A 30 8.70 -2.54 0.59
C MET A 30 8.62 -2.93 2.06
N GLN A 31 9.65 -3.58 2.60
CA GLN A 31 9.71 -3.94 4.03
C GLN A 31 9.67 -2.71 4.94
N GLN A 32 10.29 -1.61 4.56
CA GLN A 32 10.19 -0.38 5.34
C GLN A 32 8.77 0.20 5.32
N LEU A 33 8.16 0.31 4.13
CA LEU A 33 6.81 0.86 3.97
C LEU A 33 5.73 0.02 4.65
N LEU A 34 5.88 -1.31 4.62
CA LEU A 34 4.98 -2.27 5.26
C LEU A 34 5.32 -2.50 6.75
N SER A 35 6.27 -1.76 7.32
CA SER A 35 6.58 -1.89 8.74
C SER A 35 5.39 -1.44 9.58
N LYS A 36 5.24 -2.06 10.76
CA LYS A 36 4.22 -1.67 11.74
C LYS A 36 4.27 -0.17 12.05
N GLU A 37 5.46 0.40 12.15
CA GLU A 37 5.68 1.81 12.50
C GLU A 37 5.07 2.77 11.47
N ILE A 38 5.08 2.39 10.20
CA ILE A 38 4.57 3.23 9.10
C ILE A 38 3.10 2.89 8.81
N LEU A 39 2.76 1.61 8.71
CA LEU A 39 1.47 1.21 8.12
C LEU A 39 0.37 0.92 9.16
N HIS A 40 0.71 0.58 10.40
CA HIS A 40 -0.30 0.08 11.35
C HIS A 40 -1.33 1.15 11.74
N GLU A 41 -0.88 2.32 12.18
CA GLU A 41 -1.79 3.41 12.58
C GLU A 41 -2.73 3.83 11.42
N PRO A 42 -2.25 4.07 10.20
CA PRO A 42 -3.13 4.34 9.07
C PRO A 42 -4.18 3.26 8.82
N MET A 43 -3.77 1.98 8.84
CA MET A 43 -4.68 0.87 8.57
C MET A 43 -5.72 0.72 9.67
N LYS A 44 -5.38 1.06 10.91
CA LYS A 44 -6.31 1.08 12.04
C LYS A 44 -7.37 2.15 11.87
N GLU A 45 -6.96 3.39 11.55
CA GLU A 45 -7.89 4.49 11.31
C GLU A 45 -8.85 4.19 10.14
N ILE A 46 -8.34 3.60 9.05
CA ILE A 46 -9.18 3.12 7.95
C ILE A 46 -10.16 2.06 8.45
N GLY A 47 -9.69 1.06 9.19
CA GLY A 47 -10.52 0.00 9.75
C GLY A 47 -11.66 0.49 10.65
N GLU A 48 -11.49 1.63 11.33
CA GLU A 48 -12.53 2.23 12.16
C GLU A 48 -13.58 3.01 11.35
N ARG A 49 -13.20 3.56 10.20
CA ARG A 49 -14.06 4.41 9.35
C ARG A 49 -14.77 3.63 8.25
N TYR A 50 -14.10 2.66 7.63
CA TYR A 50 -14.60 1.85 6.52
C TYR A 50 -15.98 1.20 6.76
N PRO A 51 -16.27 0.59 7.93
CA PRO A 51 -17.58 -0.04 8.14
C PRO A 51 -18.74 0.97 8.18
N LYS A 52 -18.48 2.21 8.60
CA LYS A 52 -19.50 3.27 8.58
C LYS A 52 -19.82 3.68 7.15
N TRP A 53 -18.78 3.87 6.33
CA TRP A 53 -18.93 4.19 4.91
C TRP A 53 -19.69 3.08 4.16
N LEU A 54 -19.38 1.81 4.44
CA LEU A 54 -20.09 0.67 3.84
C LEU A 54 -21.59 0.68 4.15
N GLU A 55 -21.97 0.96 5.39
CA GLU A 55 -23.39 0.98 5.79
C GLU A 55 -24.13 2.15 5.14
N GLU A 56 -23.49 3.33 5.06
CA GLU A 56 -24.05 4.52 4.41
C GLU A 56 -24.27 4.32 2.91
N HIS A 57 -23.38 3.57 2.24
CA HIS A 57 -23.40 3.35 0.79
C HIS A 57 -24.04 2.03 0.37
N LYS A 58 -24.56 1.23 1.31
CA LYS A 58 -25.13 -0.10 1.06
C LYS A 58 -26.26 -0.11 0.02
N ASN A 59 -27.06 0.96 -0.03
CA ASN A 59 -28.18 1.08 -0.97
C ASN A 59 -27.79 1.70 -2.31
N SER A 60 -26.63 2.36 -2.38
CA SER A 60 -26.12 2.98 -3.62
C SER A 60 -25.17 2.06 -4.38
N LEU A 61 -24.52 1.13 -3.71
CA LEU A 61 -23.59 0.18 -4.31
C LEU A 61 -24.32 -1.00 -4.96
N SER A 62 -23.75 -1.50 -6.06
CA SER A 62 -24.12 -2.83 -6.56
C SER A 62 -23.72 -3.91 -5.56
N LYS A 63 -24.32 -5.10 -5.69
CA LYS A 63 -23.99 -6.23 -4.83
C LYS A 63 -22.51 -6.61 -4.95
N GLU A 64 -22.00 -6.62 -6.18
CA GLU A 64 -20.62 -6.97 -6.50
C GLU A 64 -19.62 -5.96 -5.90
N GLU A 65 -19.93 -4.66 -5.95
CA GLU A 65 -19.09 -3.62 -5.33
C GLU A 65 -19.12 -3.72 -3.81
N TYR A 66 -20.30 -3.91 -3.23
CA TYR A 66 -20.44 -4.06 -1.78
C TYR A 66 -19.67 -5.28 -1.26
N GLU A 67 -19.76 -6.42 -1.93
CA GLU A 67 -19.00 -7.63 -1.60
C GLU A 67 -17.48 -7.39 -1.71
N ARG A 68 -17.03 -6.73 -2.78
CA ARG A 68 -15.61 -6.39 -2.98
C ARG A 68 -15.09 -5.47 -1.88
N TYR A 69 -15.79 -4.39 -1.55
CA TYR A 69 -15.39 -3.45 -0.51
C TYR A 69 -15.50 -4.06 0.90
N SER A 70 -16.48 -4.93 1.13
CA SER A 70 -16.56 -5.71 2.37
C SER A 70 -15.35 -6.64 2.53
N HIS A 71 -14.92 -7.28 1.45
CA HIS A 71 -13.72 -8.13 1.47
C HIS A 71 -12.44 -7.31 1.68
N GLN A 72 -12.31 -6.13 1.06
CA GLN A 72 -11.21 -5.19 1.36
C GLN A 72 -11.16 -4.86 2.86
N TYR A 73 -12.31 -4.56 3.48
CA TYR A 73 -12.39 -4.28 4.91
C TYR A 73 -11.96 -5.46 5.79
N GLU A 74 -12.36 -6.69 5.45
CA GLU A 74 -11.90 -7.90 6.15
C GLU A 74 -10.38 -8.04 6.09
N LEU A 75 -9.77 -7.77 4.94
CA LEU A 75 -8.31 -7.82 4.78
C LEU A 75 -7.61 -6.74 5.61
N ILE A 76 -8.16 -5.52 5.68
CA ILE A 76 -7.64 -4.44 6.54
C ILE A 76 -7.69 -4.86 8.01
N ARG A 77 -8.79 -5.47 8.46
CA ARG A 77 -8.90 -5.99 9.82
C ARG A 77 -7.88 -7.08 10.13
N ASN A 78 -7.74 -8.05 9.24
CA ASN A 78 -6.77 -9.13 9.40
C ASN A 78 -5.34 -8.59 9.44
N LEU A 79 -5.04 -7.56 8.63
CA LEU A 79 -3.75 -6.88 8.62
C LEU A 79 -3.47 -6.19 9.96
N ASN A 80 -4.43 -5.43 10.49
CA ASN A 80 -4.30 -4.81 11.82
C ASN A 80 -4.08 -5.86 12.92
N GLU A 81 -4.83 -6.97 12.88
CA GLU A 81 -4.64 -8.07 13.84
C GLU A 81 -3.23 -8.69 13.76
N VAL A 82 -2.67 -8.82 12.55
CA VAL A 82 -1.28 -9.27 12.38
C VAL A 82 -0.30 -8.25 12.94
N TYR A 83 -0.50 -6.95 12.72
CA TYR A 83 0.35 -5.93 13.33
C TYR A 83 0.27 -5.92 14.87
N GLU A 84 -0.88 -6.25 15.46
CA GLU A 84 -1.04 -6.31 16.91
C GLU A 84 -0.39 -7.57 17.51
N ASN A 85 -0.56 -8.74 16.88
CA ASN A 85 -0.23 -10.03 17.48
C ASN A 85 1.02 -10.71 16.91
N ASP A 86 1.37 -10.45 15.65
CA ASP A 86 2.43 -11.15 14.93
C ASP A 86 3.15 -10.22 13.92
N SER A 87 3.56 -9.04 14.39
CA SER A 87 4.09 -7.98 13.54
C SER A 87 5.44 -8.29 12.88
N GLN A 88 6.09 -9.39 13.27
CA GLN A 88 7.34 -9.86 12.69
C GLN A 88 7.10 -10.81 11.51
N ASN A 89 5.87 -11.25 11.30
CA ASN A 89 5.50 -12.16 10.22
C ASN A 89 5.27 -11.40 8.91
N PHE A 90 6.39 -10.97 8.33
CA PHE A 90 6.40 -10.16 7.12
C PHE A 90 5.76 -10.84 5.91
N ASN A 91 5.95 -12.16 5.78
CA ASN A 91 5.30 -12.95 4.72
C ASN A 91 3.77 -12.84 4.78
N LYS A 92 3.20 -12.93 5.98
CA LYS A 92 1.75 -12.80 6.16
C LYS A 92 1.25 -11.37 5.87
N ILE A 93 2.04 -10.35 6.21
CA ILE A 93 1.74 -8.95 5.88
C ILE A 93 1.73 -8.76 4.36
N ILE A 94 2.76 -9.24 3.66
CA ILE A 94 2.87 -9.20 2.20
C ILE A 94 1.69 -9.93 1.54
N ASP A 95 1.36 -11.14 1.99
CA ASP A 95 0.23 -11.92 1.47
C ASP A 95 -1.11 -11.18 1.61
N LEU A 96 -1.34 -10.53 2.75
CA LEU A 96 -2.57 -9.75 2.98
C LEU A 96 -2.62 -8.51 2.08
N MET A 97 -1.48 -7.84 1.88
CA MET A 97 -1.39 -6.69 0.97
C MET A 97 -1.62 -7.09 -0.49
N HIS A 98 -1.08 -8.23 -0.94
CA HIS A 98 -1.37 -8.76 -2.27
C HIS A 98 -2.86 -9.03 -2.47
N LYS A 99 -3.50 -9.74 -1.53
CA LYS A 99 -4.95 -9.98 -1.57
C LYS A 99 -5.75 -8.69 -1.60
N MET A 100 -5.29 -7.67 -0.87
CA MET A 100 -5.94 -6.35 -0.86
C MET A 100 -5.84 -5.68 -2.24
N GLN A 101 -4.72 -5.81 -2.95
CA GLN A 101 -4.60 -5.31 -4.31
C GLN A 101 -5.47 -6.06 -5.32
N GLU A 102 -5.64 -7.38 -5.17
CA GLU A 102 -6.52 -8.18 -6.02
C GLU A 102 -7.98 -7.70 -5.92
N CYS A 103 -8.37 -7.12 -4.77
CA CYS A 103 -9.67 -6.50 -4.58
C CYS A 103 -9.83 -5.16 -5.32
N GLY A 104 -8.77 -4.63 -5.95
CA GLY A 104 -8.79 -3.37 -6.68
C GLY A 104 -8.65 -2.12 -5.78
N GLN A 105 -8.99 -0.96 -6.34
CA GLN A 105 -8.87 0.31 -5.63
C GLN A 105 -9.98 0.48 -4.57
N PRO A 106 -9.68 1.19 -3.47
CA PRO A 106 -10.71 1.61 -2.52
C PRO A 106 -11.69 2.63 -3.15
N PRO A 107 -12.87 2.83 -2.56
CA PRO A 107 -13.83 3.83 -3.03
C PRO A 107 -13.24 5.25 -3.04
N ASN A 108 -13.45 6.00 -4.13
CA ASN A 108 -12.85 7.33 -4.32
C ASN A 108 -13.37 8.38 -3.33
N ASP A 109 -14.65 8.33 -3.02
CA ASP A 109 -15.33 9.19 -2.04
C ASP A 109 -14.85 8.89 -0.63
N PHE A 110 -14.71 7.61 -0.26
CA PHE A 110 -14.06 7.22 1.00
C PHE A 110 -12.65 7.81 1.10
N VAL A 111 -11.85 7.67 0.03
CA VAL A 111 -10.50 8.26 -0.05
C VAL A 111 -10.49 9.78 0.10
N GLN A 112 -11.52 10.49 -0.36
CA GLN A 112 -11.61 11.94 -0.25
C GLN A 112 -12.06 12.41 1.15
N GLU A 113 -12.85 11.60 1.85
CA GLU A 113 -13.26 11.88 3.24
C GLU A 113 -12.13 11.66 4.25
N LEU A 114 -11.16 10.82 3.90
CA LEU A 114 -9.90 10.72 4.61
C LEU A 114 -9.18 12.08 4.41
N ALA A 115 -9.14 12.90 5.48
CA ALA A 115 -8.72 14.30 5.54
C ALA A 115 -7.38 14.60 4.82
N PRO A 116 -6.97 15.86 4.57
CA PRO A 116 -5.68 16.18 3.93
C PRO A 116 -4.44 15.54 4.59
N ASP A 117 -4.50 15.22 5.89
CA ASP A 117 -3.45 14.45 6.59
C ASP A 117 -3.33 12.99 6.11
N PHE A 118 -4.34 12.48 5.38
CA PHE A 118 -4.35 11.16 4.75
C PHE A 118 -3.72 11.12 3.34
N HIS A 119 -3.26 12.26 2.81
CA HIS A 119 -2.57 12.28 1.52
C HIS A 119 -1.31 11.40 1.53
N ASP A 120 -0.63 11.34 2.68
CA ASP A 120 0.53 10.49 2.91
C ASP A 120 0.16 9.00 2.90
N TYR A 121 -1.05 8.64 3.37
CA TYR A 121 -1.50 7.24 3.37
C TYR A 121 -1.98 6.77 2.00
N LEU A 122 -2.65 7.64 1.23
CA LEU A 122 -2.98 7.32 -0.15
C LEU A 122 -1.70 7.20 -0.98
N PHE A 123 -0.68 8.01 -0.68
CA PHE A 123 0.65 7.86 -1.24
C PHE A 123 1.27 6.51 -0.86
N ILE A 124 1.22 6.10 0.42
CA ILE A 124 1.75 4.81 0.87
C ILE A 124 1.01 3.64 0.19
N ILE A 125 -0.32 3.62 0.17
CA ILE A 125 -1.11 2.57 -0.51
C ILE A 125 -0.82 2.55 -2.02
N ASN A 126 -0.77 3.71 -2.69
CA ASN A 126 -0.45 3.76 -4.12
C ASN A 126 1.00 3.38 -4.40
N THR A 127 1.94 3.70 -3.50
CA THR A 127 3.36 3.36 -3.63
C THR A 127 3.56 1.87 -3.43
N ILE A 128 2.99 1.28 -2.37
CA ILE A 128 2.96 -0.17 -2.17
C ILE A 128 2.29 -0.84 -3.37
N SER A 129 1.17 -0.30 -3.85
CA SER A 129 0.46 -0.89 -4.98
C SER A 129 1.28 -0.87 -6.29
N LYS A 130 2.13 0.15 -6.48
CA LYS A 130 3.08 0.23 -7.60
C LYS A 130 4.33 -0.64 -7.39
N LEU A 131 4.79 -0.82 -6.16
CA LEU A 131 5.96 -1.67 -5.84
C LEU A 131 5.64 -3.16 -5.95
N MET A 132 4.37 -3.53 -5.77
CA MET A 132 3.89 -4.91 -5.79
C MET A 132 3.40 -5.39 -7.17
N ARG A 133 3.45 -4.53 -8.20
CA ARG A 133 3.06 -4.82 -9.59
C ARG A 133 4.27 -4.86 -10.50
#